data_AF-A0A520GX65-F1
#
_entry.id   AF-A0A520GX65-F1
#
_cell.length_a   1.000
_cell.length_b   1.000
_cell.length_c   1.000
_cell.angle_alpha   90.00
_cell.angle_beta   90.00
_cell.angle_gamma   90.00
#
_symmetry.space_group_name_H-M   'P 1'
#
loop_
_entity.id
_entity.type
_entity.pdbx_description
1 polymer ?
#
loop_
_entity_poly.entity_id
_entity_poly.type
_entity_poly.pdbx_seq_one_letter_code
_entity_poly.pdbx_strand_id
1 'polypeptide(L)' 'MTGLTHIDEAGAARMVDVGGKAVTAREAIASGRITMSAEAAAAIGAGTAKKGDVLAVARVAGIMAAKRTSDL' A
#
# COMPACT_ATOMS: atom_id res chain seq x y z
N MET A 1 14.61 -24.18 3.28
CA MET A 1 14.96 -22.84 3.81
C MET A 1 13.76 -22.33 4.58
N THR A 2 13.75 -22.52 5.89
CA THR A 2 12.62 -22.16 6.77
C THR A 2 13.21 -21.32 7.90
N GLY A 3 13.28 -20.02 7.67
CA GLY A 3 13.76 -19.01 8.61
C GLY A 3 13.30 -17.63 8.14
N LEU A 4 12.99 -16.73 9.07
CA LEU A 4 12.59 -15.36 8.77
C LEU A 4 13.79 -14.59 8.22
N THR A 5 13.68 -13.98 7.03
CA THR A 5 14.82 -13.30 6.40
C THR A 5 15.04 -11.88 6.93
N HIS A 6 13.97 -11.21 7.35
CA HIS A 6 14.00 -9.83 7.88
C HIS A 6 14.36 -9.74 9.37
N ILE A 7 14.62 -10.86 10.02
CA ILE A 7 14.95 -10.96 11.44
C ILE A 7 16.33 -11.63 11.56
N ASP A 8 17.16 -11.19 12.50
CA ASP A 8 18.44 -11.82 12.81
C ASP A 8 18.32 -12.95 13.86
N GLU A 9 19.43 -13.60 14.20
CA GLU A 9 19.47 -14.71 15.16
C GLU A 9 19.13 -14.29 16.60
N ALA A 10 19.26 -13.01 16.92
CA ALA A 10 18.89 -12.43 18.20
C ALA A 10 17.42 -11.96 18.25
N GLY A 11 16.68 -12.05 17.13
CA GLY A 11 15.30 -11.62 17.03
C GLY A 11 15.10 -10.15 16.64
N ALA A 12 16.17 -9.42 16.29
CA ALA A 12 16.09 -8.03 15.87
C ALA A 12 15.83 -7.89 14.37
N ALA A 13 15.13 -6.82 13.98
CA ALA A 13 14.85 -6.52 12.58
C ALA A 13 16.11 -6.07 11.83
N ARG A 14 16.25 -6.54 10.59
CA ARG A 14 17.37 -6.15 9.71
C ARG A 14 16.92 -6.04 8.25
N MET A 15 17.65 -5.22 7.48
CA MET A 15 17.52 -5.16 6.03
C MET A 15 18.28 -6.34 5.40
N VAL A 16 17.62 -7.09 4.52
CA VAL A 16 18.24 -8.19 3.79
C VAL A 16 19.08 -7.64 2.66
N ASP A 17 20.35 -8.03 2.58
CA ASP A 17 21.18 -7.72 1.41
C ASP A 17 20.66 -8.46 0.17
N VAL A 18 20.41 -7.69 -0.88
CA VAL A 18 19.95 -8.17 -2.18
C VAL A 18 20.88 -7.78 -3.32
N GLY A 19 22.05 -7.19 -3.05
CA GLY A 19 22.96 -6.66 -4.06
C GLY A 19 23.48 -7.69 -5.07
N GLY A 20 23.56 -8.96 -4.68
CA GLY A 20 23.95 -10.06 -5.58
C GLY A 20 22.82 -10.63 -6.45
N LYS A 21 21.57 -10.16 -6.31
CA LYS A 21 20.43 -10.69 -7.06
C LYS A 21 20.32 -10.02 -8.43
N ALA A 22 20.00 -10.81 -9.46
CA ALA A 22 19.78 -10.28 -10.80
C ALA A 22 18.55 -9.36 -10.87
N VAL A 23 18.70 -8.20 -11.51
CA VAL A 23 17.58 -7.29 -11.81
C VAL A 23 16.67 -7.95 -12.84
N THR A 24 15.38 -8.01 -12.51
CA THR A 24 14.33 -8.66 -13.29
C THR A 24 13.07 -7.81 -13.23
N ALA A 25 12.24 -7.84 -14.28
CA ALA A 25 10.92 -7.22 -14.22
C ALA A 25 10.03 -7.97 -13.22
N ARG A 26 9.39 -7.22 -12.31
CA ARG A 26 8.55 -7.78 -11.25
C ARG A 26 7.26 -6.96 -11.15
N GLU A 27 6.16 -7.65 -10.93
CA GLU A 27 4.84 -7.05 -10.74
C GLU A 27 4.18 -7.65 -9.49
N ALA A 28 3.43 -6.83 -8.76
CA ALA A 28 2.63 -7.26 -7.63
C ALA A 28 1.28 -6.54 -7.65
N ILE A 29 0.20 -7.28 -7.35
CA ILE A 29 -1.16 -6.76 -7.28
C ILE A 29 -1.68 -6.94 -5.85
N ALA A 30 -2.20 -5.87 -5.26
CA ALA A 30 -2.83 -5.88 -3.94
C ALA A 30 -4.22 -5.23 -4.01
N SER A 31 -5.11 -5.63 -3.10
CA SER A 31 -6.48 -5.09 -3.00
C SER A 31 -6.88 -4.84 -1.55
N GLY A 32 -7.77 -3.88 -1.32
CA GLY A 32 -8.36 -3.59 -0.02
C GLY A 32 -9.80 -3.13 -0.14
N ARG A 33 -10.52 -3.09 0.99
CA ARG A 33 -11.91 -2.63 1.06
C ARG A 33 -12.11 -1.70 2.25
N ILE A 34 -12.89 -0.65 2.05
CA ILE A 34 -13.40 0.23 3.10
C ILE A 34 -14.91 0.00 3.21
N THR A 35 -15.38 -0.33 4.41
CA THR A 35 -16.81 -0.38 4.72
C THR A 35 -17.25 0.97 5.26
N MET A 36 -18.49 1.36 4.96
CA MET A 36 -19.08 2.63 5.37
C MET A 36 -20.61 2.55 5.36
N SER A 37 -21.28 3.60 5.82
CA SER A 37 -22.74 3.68 5.77
C SER A 37 -23.27 3.80 4.33
N ALA A 38 -24.52 3.45 4.13
CA ALA A 38 -25.17 3.52 2.82
C ALA A 38 -25.23 4.97 2.29
N GLU A 39 -25.46 5.93 3.18
CA GLU A 39 -25.53 7.36 2.85
C GLU A 39 -24.19 7.89 2.37
N ALA A 40 -23.08 7.48 3.02
CA ALA A 40 -21.74 7.85 2.60
C ALA A 40 -21.40 7.24 1.23
N ALA A 41 -21.70 5.96 1.03
CA ALA A 41 -21.48 5.28 -0.25
C ALA A 41 -22.27 5.94 -1.39
N ALA A 42 -23.53 6.29 -1.14
CA ALA A 42 -24.37 6.99 -2.12
C ALA A 42 -23.82 8.39 -2.44
N ALA A 43 -23.38 9.16 -1.45
CA ALA A 43 -22.80 10.48 -1.66
C ALA A 43 -21.51 10.42 -2.50
N ILE A 44 -20.68 9.39 -2.29
CA ILE A 44 -19.47 9.15 -3.10
C ILE A 44 -19.86 8.79 -4.54
N GLY A 45 -20.78 7.84 -4.72
CA GLY A 45 -21.23 7.42 -6.04
C GLY A 45 -21.89 8.54 -6.86
N ALA A 46 -22.59 9.46 -6.19
CA ALA A 46 -23.23 10.62 -6.80
C ALA A 46 -22.30 11.84 -6.95
N GLY A 47 -21.08 11.79 -6.41
CA GLY A 47 -20.15 12.94 -6.43
C GLY A 47 -20.59 14.13 -5.57
N THR A 48 -21.49 13.92 -4.60
CA THR A 48 -22.05 14.97 -3.72
C THR A 48 -21.36 15.06 -2.36
N ALA A 49 -20.23 14.39 -2.21
CA ALA A 49 -19.44 14.44 -0.99
C ALA A 49 -18.99 15.88 -0.68
N LYS A 50 -19.19 16.33 0.57
CA LYS A 50 -18.87 17.70 1.03
C LYS A 50 -17.42 18.13 0.80
N LYS A 51 -16.50 17.15 0.70
CA LYS A 51 -15.06 17.38 0.52
C LYS A 51 -14.62 17.35 -0.95
N GLY A 52 -15.56 17.28 -1.90
CA GLY A 52 -15.28 17.13 -3.33
C GLY A 52 -15.06 15.67 -3.74
N ASP A 53 -14.30 15.46 -4.82
CA ASP A 53 -14.02 14.13 -5.37
C ASP A 53 -13.04 13.33 -4.49
N VAL A 54 -13.61 12.53 -3.59
CA VAL A 54 -12.83 11.70 -2.67
C VAL A 54 -12.09 10.55 -3.35
N LEU A 55 -12.58 10.05 -4.48
CA LEU A 55 -11.96 8.91 -5.19
C LEU A 55 -10.74 9.37 -5.98
N ALA A 56 -10.81 10.53 -6.63
CA ALA A 56 -9.66 11.13 -7.31
C ALA A 56 -8.54 11.42 -6.31
N VAL A 57 -8.86 12.04 -5.18
CA VAL A 57 -7.88 12.31 -4.11
C VAL A 57 -7.27 11.02 -3.56
N ALA A 58 -8.09 10.00 -3.28
CA ALA A 58 -7.60 8.70 -2.79
C ALA A 58 -6.63 8.03 -3.78
N ARG A 59 -6.88 8.13 -5.10
CA ARG A 59 -6.00 7.59 -6.14
C ARG A 59 -4.62 8.24 -6.12
N VAL A 60 -4.58 9.57 -6.05
CA VAL A 60 -3.31 10.32 -5.99
C VAL A 60 -2.56 9.98 -4.71
N ALA A 61 -3.27 9.93 -3.58
CA ALA A 61 -2.69 9.52 -2.30
C ALA A 61 -2.07 8.10 -2.36
N GLY A 62 -2.78 7.14 -2.95
CA GLY A 62 -2.29 5.76 -3.12
C GLY A 62 -1.02 5.68 -3.98
N ILE A 63 -0.97 6.41 -5.10
CA ILE A 63 0.22 6.47 -5.95
C ILE A 63 1.40 7.09 -5.21
N MET A 64 1.17 8.15 -4.42
CA MET A 64 2.22 8.76 -3.61
C MET A 64 2.71 7.82 -2.50
N ALA A 65 1.80 7.11 -1.84
CA ALA A 65 2.13 6.15 -0.79
C ALA A 65 2.97 4.97 -1.32
N ALA A 66 2.65 4.44 -2.50
CA ALA A 66 3.41 3.37 -3.14
C ALA A 66 4.87 3.76 -3.42
N LYS A 67 5.14 5.03 -3.73
CA LYS A 67 6.51 5.53 -3.95
C LYS A 67 7.28 5.84 -2.66
N ARG A 68 6.58 5.99 -1.53
CA ARG A 68 7.15 6.30 -0.22
C ARG A 68 7.18 5.09 0.71
N THR A 69 6.92 3.88 0.20
CA THR A 69 6.79 2.67 1.02
C THR A 69 8.05 2.35 1.83
N SER A 70 9.24 2.70 1.37
CA SER A 70 10.48 2.50 2.12
C SER A 70 10.67 3.44 3.32
N ASP A 71 9.91 4.54 3.36
CA ASP A 71 10.02 5.58 4.39
C ASP A 71 9.01 5.35 5.54
N LEU A 72 8.08 4.40 5.36
CA LEU A 72 6.99 4.05 6.29
C LEU A 72 7.35 2.80 7.09
#